data_AF-A0A9Q0RMV2-F1
#
_entry.id   AF-A0A9Q0RMV2-F1
#
_cell.length_a   1.000
_cell.length_b   1.000
_cell.length_c   1.000
_cell.angle_alpha   90.00
_cell.angle_beta   90.00
_cell.angle_gamma   90.00
#
_symmetry.space_group_name_H-M   'P 1'
#
loop_
_entity.id
_entity.type
_entity.pdbx_description
1 polymer ?
#
loop_
_entity_poly.entity_id
_entity_poly.type
_entity_poly.pdbx_seq_one_letter_code
_entity_poly.pdbx_strand_id
1 'polypeptide(L)'
;MLQVESYNSKVPNGLLREPSNADGRHTSRSAAVVEEIRKRFLKEEWETNPELYDEIDVERMRRSEWFVKRFLLAARRNESEAYEMMKTTLAWRKSVEISTTPINAFPSEFFRVGGLFQYECDLKGNPVIYMRIRMHQKIVEIREPIQQFLFYIINKVDQESDGKGAVIVFDCSGAGYANMDLDMLKVLTEVAFKYFPFCIKYVIVYELSWMLNAFRRIAMTFIPSTFTRIVHFADKSNITDYIAKENLPDFMGGTCTRDYRYVPDGCPPVEQVAQDRGFSLEDVARITEKFKPYLDEADAAIAAKLEQESITKNVEIIQEEPTTIDCELENETSDGSIAIVRPKCNIPEQYASLYPRDMIQFRRRRMEKSKWSINQDSSSKTDWKWVGIILIRNNNNRKPLAFKIQSTNAAQYTVSPNQGVILCGAFVCITVTIVDQSLVDNDRDKFMVLMCPDVNTAGDLANARQFSRLFIERSATNQVYSHKLKSIRVEDETLTKNDGMKPANGETGFTQIENEMTRLKSRCDQLQQTQKVLKLIILLFSVLMIISLAIMIFTSDQEKLKSQLSIMTSFNGVKLSNGTIKPSGMHSMR
;
A
#
# COMPACT_ATOMS: atom_id res chain seq x y z
N MET A 1 -14.78 -29.02 -24.18
CA MET A 1 -15.18 -28.22 -25.36
C MET A 1 -16.28 -27.29 -24.90
N LEU A 2 -15.94 -26.05 -24.54
CA LEU A 2 -16.89 -24.99 -24.23
C LEU A 2 -16.36 -23.76 -24.99
N GLN A 3 -17.19 -23.28 -25.92
CA GLN A 3 -16.84 -22.24 -26.90
C GLN A 3 -16.68 -20.89 -26.21
N VAL A 4 -15.56 -20.23 -26.50
CA VAL A 4 -15.35 -18.80 -26.20
C VAL A 4 -15.89 -18.02 -27.39
N GLU A 5 -17.05 -17.40 -27.23
CA GLU A 5 -17.57 -16.46 -28.22
C GLU A 5 -16.79 -15.14 -28.13
N SER A 6 -16.12 -14.78 -29.23
CA SER A 6 -15.48 -13.50 -29.43
C SER A 6 -16.53 -12.46 -29.81
N TYR A 7 -16.77 -11.46 -28.97
CA TYR A 7 -17.62 -10.32 -29.34
C TYR A 7 -16.80 -9.21 -30.00
N ASN A 8 -17.10 -8.97 -31.28
CA ASN A 8 -16.59 -7.87 -32.10
C ASN A 8 -17.11 -6.52 -31.57
N SER A 9 -16.20 -5.59 -31.27
CA SER A 9 -16.55 -4.20 -30.97
C SER A 9 -16.61 -3.36 -32.26
N LYS A 10 -17.82 -3.01 -32.68
CA LYS A 10 -18.05 -1.81 -33.50
C LYS A 10 -18.39 -0.65 -32.56
N VAL A 11 -17.57 0.40 -32.60
CA VAL A 11 -17.79 1.65 -31.88
C VAL A 11 -18.70 2.55 -32.71
N PRO A 12 -19.79 3.10 -32.15
CA PRO A 12 -20.35 4.35 -32.64
C PRO A 12 -19.83 5.52 -31.78
N ASN A 13 -19.24 6.49 -32.47
CA ASN A 13 -18.91 7.80 -31.92
C ASN A 13 -20.19 8.56 -31.54
N GLY A 14 -20.13 9.24 -30.39
CA GLY A 14 -20.94 10.42 -30.09
C GLY A 14 -22.25 10.17 -29.33
N LEU A 15 -22.32 10.67 -28.09
CA LEU A 15 -23.27 11.72 -27.66
C LEU A 15 -23.14 11.98 -26.15
N LEU A 16 -22.35 13.01 -25.82
CA LEU A 16 -22.47 13.73 -24.55
C LEU A 16 -23.64 14.71 -24.68
N ARG A 17 -24.80 14.35 -24.14
CA ARG A 17 -25.82 15.29 -23.65
C ARG A 17 -26.75 14.55 -22.70
N GLU A 18 -26.78 14.96 -21.44
CA GLU A 18 -27.73 14.44 -20.47
C GLU A 18 -29.07 15.17 -20.62
N PRO A 19 -30.21 14.46 -20.65
CA PRO A 19 -31.51 15.08 -20.47
C PRO A 19 -31.74 15.34 -18.98
N SER A 20 -32.05 16.59 -18.64
CA SER A 20 -32.46 17.02 -17.31
C SER A 20 -33.89 16.57 -17.03
N ASN A 21 -34.10 15.70 -16.03
CA ASN A 21 -35.43 15.50 -15.44
C ASN A 21 -35.75 16.62 -14.44
N ALA A 22 -37.01 17.05 -14.44
CA ALA A 22 -37.52 18.31 -13.90
C ALA A 22 -37.52 18.49 -12.36
N ASP A 23 -36.92 17.59 -11.58
CA ASP A 23 -37.11 17.54 -10.12
C ASP A 23 -35.87 17.83 -9.25
N GLY A 24 -34.79 18.35 -9.83
CA GLY A 24 -33.72 19.02 -9.05
C GLY A 24 -32.96 18.19 -7.99
N ARG A 25 -33.18 16.88 -7.87
CA ARG A 25 -32.40 15.99 -6.99
C ARG A 25 -31.17 15.46 -7.72
N HIS A 26 -29.99 15.98 -7.39
CA HIS A 26 -28.74 15.32 -7.75
C HIS A 26 -28.55 14.07 -6.89
N THR A 27 -28.99 12.91 -7.39
CA THR A 27 -28.51 11.62 -6.88
C THR A 27 -27.05 11.46 -7.32
N SER A 28 -26.15 11.04 -6.41
CA SER A 28 -24.89 10.43 -6.88
C SER A 28 -25.34 9.27 -7.77
N ARG A 29 -25.08 9.35 -9.08
CA ARG A 29 -25.48 8.31 -10.05
C ARG A 29 -25.08 6.90 -9.60
N SER A 30 -24.04 6.79 -8.77
CA SER A 30 -23.57 5.53 -8.19
C SER A 30 -24.29 5.10 -6.91
N ALA A 31 -24.89 6.00 -6.13
CA ALA A 31 -25.48 5.65 -4.84
C ALA A 31 -26.70 4.73 -4.99
N ALA A 32 -27.55 4.97 -6.00
CA ALA A 32 -28.68 4.09 -6.30
C ALA A 32 -28.20 2.69 -6.71
N VAL A 33 -27.18 2.61 -7.58
CA VAL A 33 -26.60 1.33 -8.03
C VAL A 33 -25.89 0.59 -6.89
N VAL A 34 -25.18 1.30 -6.02
CA VAL A 34 -24.57 0.72 -4.81
C VAL A 34 -25.62 0.12 -3.90
N GLU A 35 -26.74 0.82 -3.70
CA GLU A 35 -27.84 0.32 -2.89
C GLU A 35 -28.53 -0.88 -3.54
N GLU A 36 -28.65 -0.91 -4.86
CA GLU A 36 -29.20 -2.06 -5.58
C GLU A 36 -28.31 -3.29 -5.45
N ILE A 37 -27.00 -3.15 -5.66
CA ILE A 37 -26.01 -4.22 -5.45
C ILE A 37 -26.09 -4.77 -4.02
N ARG A 38 -26.23 -3.88 -3.02
CA ARG A 38 -26.37 -4.25 -1.61
C ARG A 38 -27.64 -5.07 -1.37
N LYS A 39 -28.79 -4.57 -1.84
CA LYS A 39 -30.08 -5.26 -1.68
C LYS A 39 -30.07 -6.62 -2.35
N ARG A 40 -29.54 -6.68 -3.58
CA ARG A 40 -29.38 -7.92 -4.34
C ARG A 40 -28.55 -8.93 -3.55
N PHE A 41 -27.38 -8.52 -3.06
CA PHE A 41 -26.51 -9.42 -2.28
C PHE A 41 -27.19 -9.91 -1.00
N LEU A 42 -27.80 -9.00 -0.22
CA LEU A 42 -28.43 -9.38 1.05
C LEU A 42 -29.61 -10.34 0.85
N LYS A 43 -30.42 -10.13 -0.18
CA LYS A 43 -31.64 -10.90 -0.42
C LYS A 43 -31.39 -12.20 -1.19
N GLU A 44 -30.59 -12.14 -2.26
CA GLU A 44 -30.44 -13.29 -3.15
C GLU A 44 -29.32 -14.24 -2.70
N GLU A 45 -28.25 -13.69 -2.10
CA GLU A 45 -27.02 -14.43 -1.85
C GLU A 45 -26.79 -14.73 -0.37
N TRP A 46 -26.87 -13.72 0.50
CA TRP A 46 -26.61 -13.89 1.93
C TRP A 46 -27.68 -14.73 2.63
N GLU A 47 -28.96 -14.56 2.29
CA GLU A 47 -30.05 -15.38 2.84
C GLU A 47 -29.94 -16.85 2.42
N THR A 48 -29.35 -17.14 1.26
CA THR A 48 -29.28 -18.48 0.68
C THR A 48 -28.00 -19.22 1.07
N ASN A 49 -26.84 -18.54 1.05
CA ASN A 49 -25.52 -19.14 1.25
C ASN A 49 -24.70 -18.39 2.34
N PRO A 50 -25.21 -18.21 3.57
CA PRO A 50 -24.52 -17.43 4.61
C PRO A 50 -23.15 -18.00 4.99
N GLU A 51 -22.92 -19.30 4.85
CA GLU A 51 -21.67 -19.97 5.17
C GLU A 51 -20.48 -19.57 4.28
N LEU A 52 -20.75 -19.02 3.09
CA LEU A 52 -19.72 -18.59 2.15
C LEU A 52 -19.12 -17.23 2.51
N TYR A 53 -19.69 -16.49 3.45
CA TYR A 53 -19.32 -15.10 3.70
C TYR A 53 -19.01 -14.85 5.18
N ASP A 54 -18.18 -13.85 5.46
CA ASP A 54 -17.87 -13.44 6.82
C ASP A 54 -18.81 -12.32 7.30
N GLU A 55 -19.39 -12.47 8.49
CA GLU A 55 -20.35 -11.50 9.04
C GLU A 55 -19.75 -10.09 9.18
N ILE A 56 -18.44 -9.99 9.48
CA ILE A 56 -17.73 -8.70 9.58
C ILE A 56 -17.77 -7.97 8.22
N ASP A 57 -17.54 -8.69 7.13
CA ASP A 57 -17.55 -8.10 5.80
C ASP A 57 -18.97 -7.82 5.30
N VAL A 58 -19.95 -8.67 5.65
CA VAL A 58 -21.36 -8.41 5.36
C VAL A 58 -21.82 -7.13 6.05
N GLU A 59 -21.45 -6.93 7.32
CA GLU A 59 -21.78 -5.70 8.04
C GLU A 59 -21.03 -4.48 7.48
N ARG A 60 -19.77 -4.65 7.07
CA ARG A 60 -19.02 -3.62 6.36
C ARG A 60 -19.71 -3.22 5.05
N MET A 61 -20.26 -4.19 4.32
CA MET A 61 -21.04 -3.99 3.09
C MET A 61 -22.33 -3.20 3.35
N ARG A 62 -23.02 -3.47 4.48
CA ARG A 62 -24.20 -2.68 4.91
C ARG A 62 -23.84 -1.22 5.20
N ARG A 63 -22.73 -0.97 5.89
CA ARG A 63 -22.38 0.37 6.42
C ARG A 63 -21.55 1.25 5.48
N SER A 64 -20.64 0.66 4.70
CA SER A 64 -19.66 1.41 3.92
C SER A 64 -20.09 1.54 2.45
N GLU A 65 -20.37 2.78 1.99
CA GLU A 65 -20.58 3.05 0.56
C GLU A 65 -19.31 2.72 -0.24
N TRP A 66 -18.13 3.12 0.26
CA TRP A 66 -16.86 2.90 -0.43
C TRP A 66 -16.60 1.42 -0.70
N PHE A 67 -16.85 0.55 0.28
CA PHE A 67 -16.59 -0.87 0.17
C PHE A 67 -17.33 -1.53 -1.00
N VAL A 68 -18.56 -1.09 -1.32
CA VAL A 68 -19.30 -1.55 -2.49
C VAL A 68 -18.91 -0.78 -3.75
N LYS A 69 -18.81 0.55 -3.64
CA LYS A 69 -18.56 1.46 -4.76
C LYS A 69 -17.26 1.17 -5.50
N ARG A 70 -16.22 0.69 -4.82
CA ARG A 70 -14.94 0.33 -5.46
C ARG A 70 -15.09 -0.75 -6.53
N PHE A 71 -15.98 -1.73 -6.33
CA PHE A 71 -16.27 -2.77 -7.30
C PHE A 71 -17.03 -2.21 -8.51
N LEU A 72 -17.98 -1.29 -8.26
CA LEU A 72 -18.68 -0.58 -9.32
C LEU A 72 -17.72 0.26 -10.17
N LEU A 73 -16.74 0.92 -9.55
CA LEU A 73 -15.72 1.65 -10.29
C LEU A 73 -14.81 0.71 -11.09
N ALA A 74 -14.47 -0.47 -10.54
CA ALA A 74 -13.61 -1.44 -11.20
C ALA A 74 -14.28 -2.06 -12.42
N ALA A 75 -15.58 -2.36 -12.29
CA ALA A 75 -16.44 -2.86 -13.36
C ALA A 75 -16.89 -1.77 -14.36
N ARG A 76 -16.25 -0.59 -14.37
CA ARG A 76 -16.60 0.53 -15.27
C ARG A 76 -18.09 0.91 -15.22
N ARG A 77 -18.69 0.84 -14.03
CA ARG A 77 -20.11 1.08 -13.74
C ARG A 77 -21.08 0.03 -14.29
N ASN A 78 -20.60 -1.15 -14.72
CA ASN A 78 -21.44 -2.30 -14.99
C ASN A 78 -21.88 -2.94 -13.66
N GLU A 79 -23.18 -2.90 -13.38
CA GLU A 79 -23.76 -3.39 -12.13
C GLU A 79 -23.58 -4.91 -11.96
N SER A 80 -23.88 -5.70 -12.99
CA SER A 80 -23.77 -7.16 -12.94
C SER A 80 -22.33 -7.63 -12.73
N GLU A 81 -21.37 -7.02 -13.44
CA GLU A 81 -19.95 -7.32 -13.25
C GLU A 81 -19.47 -6.89 -11.85
N ALA A 82 -19.93 -5.73 -11.35
CA ALA A 82 -19.59 -5.26 -10.01
C ALA A 82 -20.12 -6.20 -8.93
N TYR A 83 -21.36 -6.67 -9.09
CA TYR A 83 -22.00 -7.63 -8.19
C TYR A 83 -21.22 -8.95 -8.15
N GLU A 84 -20.90 -9.54 -9.30
CA GLU A 84 -20.15 -10.81 -9.36
C GLU A 84 -18.72 -10.67 -8.80
N MET A 85 -18.05 -9.54 -9.08
CA MET A 85 -16.72 -9.25 -8.53
C MET A 85 -16.76 -9.09 -7.00
N MET A 86 -17.74 -8.36 -6.47
CA MET A 86 -17.94 -8.18 -5.04
C MET A 86 -18.23 -9.53 -4.36
N LYS A 87 -19.21 -10.28 -4.87
CA LYS A 87 -19.59 -11.60 -4.35
C LYS A 87 -18.39 -12.55 -4.29
N THR A 88 -17.67 -12.69 -5.41
CA THR A 88 -16.45 -13.52 -5.48
C THR A 88 -15.39 -13.06 -4.48
N THR A 89 -15.25 -11.75 -4.30
CA THR A 89 -14.28 -11.20 -3.34
C THR A 89 -14.67 -11.50 -1.90
N LEU A 90 -15.94 -11.36 -1.53
CA LEU A 90 -16.40 -11.67 -0.17
C LEU A 90 -16.23 -13.16 0.17
N ALA A 91 -16.55 -14.05 -0.78
CA ALA A 91 -16.32 -15.48 -0.61
C ALA A 91 -14.83 -15.81 -0.47
N TRP A 92 -13.97 -15.18 -1.30
CA TRP A 92 -12.53 -15.33 -1.18
C TRP A 92 -12.02 -14.84 0.19
N ARG A 93 -12.47 -13.67 0.66
CA ARG A 93 -12.10 -13.12 1.97
C ARG A 93 -12.43 -14.08 3.11
N LYS A 94 -13.58 -14.74 3.06
CA LYS A 94 -13.95 -15.80 4.01
C LYS A 94 -12.99 -16.99 3.91
N SER A 95 -12.71 -17.47 2.70
CA SER A 95 -11.85 -18.64 2.49
C SER A 95 -10.42 -18.48 2.98
N VAL A 96 -9.91 -17.24 3.07
CA VAL A 96 -8.58 -16.94 3.60
C VAL A 96 -8.60 -16.32 5.00
N GLU A 97 -9.77 -16.29 5.66
CA GLU A 97 -9.99 -15.80 7.03
C GLU A 97 -9.45 -14.39 7.31
N ILE A 98 -9.39 -13.53 6.29
CA ILE A 98 -8.70 -12.23 6.36
C ILE A 98 -9.36 -11.21 7.30
N SER A 99 -10.67 -11.36 7.53
CA SER A 99 -11.47 -10.41 8.32
C SER A 99 -11.48 -10.76 9.80
N THR A 100 -11.21 -12.02 10.15
CA THR A 100 -11.20 -12.54 11.52
C THR A 100 -9.78 -12.77 12.05
N THR A 101 -8.77 -12.92 11.18
CA THR A 101 -7.39 -13.19 11.57
C THR A 101 -6.81 -11.99 12.36
N PRO A 102 -6.50 -12.16 13.66
CA PRO A 102 -5.87 -11.11 14.45
C PRO A 102 -4.37 -11.03 14.17
N ILE A 103 -3.74 -9.90 14.52
CA ILE A 103 -2.31 -9.68 14.24
C ILE A 103 -1.39 -10.72 14.92
N ASN A 104 -1.80 -11.19 16.10
CA ASN A 104 -1.05 -12.16 16.89
C ASN A 104 -1.22 -13.61 16.42
N ALA A 105 -1.94 -13.86 15.33
CA ALA A 105 -1.98 -15.17 14.67
C ALA A 105 -0.72 -15.45 13.84
N PHE A 106 0.10 -14.43 13.57
CA PHE A 106 1.32 -14.55 12.78
C PHE A 106 2.56 -14.70 13.68
N PRO A 107 3.55 -15.50 13.26
CA PRO A 107 4.76 -15.69 14.04
C PRO A 107 5.61 -14.41 14.08
N SER A 108 6.30 -14.19 15.18
CA SER A 108 7.13 -13.00 15.42
C SER A 108 8.17 -12.76 14.30
N GLU A 109 8.70 -13.85 13.74
CA GLU A 109 9.70 -13.89 12.69
C GLU A 109 9.22 -13.21 11.40
N PHE A 110 7.91 -13.26 11.11
CA PHE A 110 7.35 -12.59 9.92
C PHE A 110 7.51 -11.07 10.00
N PHE A 111 7.48 -10.51 11.21
CA PHE A 111 7.73 -9.10 11.47
C PHE A 111 9.24 -8.82 11.57
N ARG A 112 9.98 -9.63 12.34
CA ARG A 112 11.42 -9.42 12.62
C ARG A 112 12.27 -9.42 11.37
N VAL A 113 12.02 -10.33 10.41
CA VAL A 113 12.75 -10.37 9.14
C VAL A 113 12.59 -9.04 8.37
N GLY A 114 11.47 -8.34 8.54
CA GLY A 114 11.21 -7.08 7.85
C GLY A 114 11.03 -7.24 6.35
N GLY A 115 10.56 -8.41 5.89
CA GLY A 115 10.36 -8.72 4.46
C GLY A 115 9.10 -8.09 3.87
N LEU A 116 8.07 -7.90 4.68
CA LEU A 116 6.80 -7.28 4.31
C LEU A 116 6.32 -6.41 5.48
N PHE A 117 6.09 -5.13 5.25
CA PHE A 117 5.62 -4.23 6.29
C PHE A 117 4.96 -2.97 5.72
N GLN A 118 4.12 -2.35 6.52
CA GLN A 118 3.64 -0.98 6.29
C GLN A 118 4.59 0.01 6.97
N TYR A 119 4.90 1.11 6.31
CA TYR A 119 5.78 2.15 6.87
C TYR A 119 5.21 3.57 6.70
N GLU A 120 6.07 4.59 6.81
CA GLU A 120 5.70 5.99 6.64
C GLU A 120 5.18 6.30 5.23
N CYS A 121 4.47 7.42 5.12
CA CYS A 121 3.78 7.80 3.89
C CYS A 121 4.73 8.30 2.79
N ASP A 122 4.28 8.19 1.55
CA ASP A 122 4.90 8.88 0.41
C ASP A 122 4.73 10.42 0.51
N LEU A 123 5.33 11.16 -0.43
CA LEU A 123 5.21 12.63 -0.50
C LEU A 123 3.77 13.13 -0.71
N LYS A 124 2.84 12.26 -1.11
CA LYS A 124 1.43 12.56 -1.35
C LYS A 124 0.55 12.18 -0.15
N GLY A 125 1.14 11.68 0.93
CA GLY A 125 0.44 11.23 2.13
C GLY A 125 -0.26 9.89 1.98
N ASN A 126 0.08 9.08 0.96
CA ASN A 126 -0.41 7.71 0.84
C ASN A 126 0.41 6.78 1.73
N PRO A 127 -0.23 5.84 2.47
CA PRO A 127 0.49 4.81 3.19
C PRO A 127 1.28 3.92 2.22
N VAL A 128 2.45 3.44 2.66
CA VAL A 128 3.37 2.66 1.83
C VAL A 128 3.54 1.26 2.39
N ILE A 129 3.36 0.25 1.53
CA ILE A 129 3.64 -1.15 1.81
C ILE A 129 4.98 -1.51 1.15
N TYR A 130 5.93 -1.98 1.95
CA TYR A 130 7.24 -2.43 1.47
C TYR A 130 7.25 -3.95 1.35
N MET A 131 7.78 -4.44 0.23
CA MET A 131 8.06 -5.85 -0.04
C MET A 131 9.52 -5.99 -0.44
N ARG A 132 10.34 -6.56 0.45
CA ARG A 132 11.78 -6.74 0.23
C ARG A 132 12.05 -8.07 -0.46
N ILE A 133 12.28 -8.00 -1.77
CA ILE A 133 12.32 -9.18 -2.63
C ILE A 133 13.50 -10.10 -2.31
N ARG A 134 14.64 -9.56 -1.84
CA ARG A 134 15.80 -10.39 -1.45
C ARG A 134 15.47 -11.44 -0.39
N MET A 135 14.43 -11.19 0.42
CA MET A 135 13.97 -12.08 1.49
C MET A 135 12.93 -13.09 1.01
N HIS A 136 12.35 -12.91 -0.19
CA HIS A 136 11.38 -13.87 -0.73
C HIS A 136 12.09 -15.15 -1.16
N GLN A 137 11.55 -16.30 -0.72
CA GLN A 137 11.97 -17.61 -1.20
C GLN A 137 10.73 -18.43 -1.56
N LYS A 138 10.80 -19.12 -2.71
CA LYS A 138 9.75 -20.04 -3.12
C LYS A 138 9.87 -21.35 -2.34
N ILE A 139 9.17 -21.42 -1.21
CA ILE A 139 9.10 -22.58 -0.31
C ILE A 139 7.63 -22.97 -0.21
N VAL A 140 7.29 -24.21 -0.56
CA VAL A 140 5.90 -24.67 -0.73
C VAL A 140 5.18 -24.72 0.62
N GLU A 141 5.90 -25.18 1.64
CA GLU A 141 5.46 -25.42 3.00
C GLU A 141 4.96 -24.14 3.68
N ILE A 142 5.63 -23.01 3.46
CA ILE A 142 5.26 -21.71 4.07
C ILE A 142 4.53 -20.78 3.11
N ARG A 143 4.20 -21.24 1.90
CA ARG A 143 3.53 -20.41 0.88
C ARG A 143 2.21 -19.82 1.39
N GLU A 144 1.36 -20.67 1.95
CA GLU A 144 0.05 -20.23 2.46
C GLU A 144 0.20 -19.29 3.67
N PRO A 145 1.00 -19.59 4.72
CA PRO A 145 1.26 -18.63 5.80
C PRO A 145 1.77 -17.27 5.32
N ILE A 146 2.70 -17.23 4.37
CA ILE A 146 3.20 -15.98 3.78
C ILE A 146 2.09 -15.24 3.04
N GLN A 147 1.24 -15.94 2.29
CA GLN A 147 0.10 -15.34 1.60
C GLN A 147 -0.92 -14.77 2.58
N GLN A 148 -1.25 -15.48 3.66
CA GLN A 148 -2.14 -14.99 4.72
C GLN A 148 -1.58 -13.71 5.34
N PHE A 149 -0.27 -13.66 5.64
CA PHE A 149 0.38 -12.46 6.17
C PHE A 149 0.37 -11.30 5.17
N LEU A 150 0.63 -11.58 3.88
CA LEU A 150 0.49 -10.62 2.79
C LEU A 150 -0.90 -10.02 2.72
N PHE A 151 -1.93 -10.85 2.74
CA PHE A 151 -3.32 -10.40 2.66
C PHE A 151 -3.69 -9.58 3.90
N TYR A 152 -3.25 -10.02 5.09
CA TYR A 152 -3.46 -9.27 6.32
C TYR A 152 -2.88 -7.85 6.25
N ILE A 153 -1.62 -7.69 5.84
CA ILE A 153 -0.98 -6.37 5.72
C ILE A 153 -1.71 -5.49 4.69
N ILE A 154 -2.05 -6.03 3.52
CA ILE A 154 -2.80 -5.28 2.50
C ILE A 154 -4.18 -4.87 3.03
N ASN A 155 -4.91 -5.77 3.68
CA ASN A 155 -6.23 -5.50 4.24
C ASN A 155 -6.19 -4.44 5.35
N LYS A 156 -5.19 -4.51 6.24
CA LYS A 156 -4.97 -3.49 7.27
C LYS A 156 -4.76 -2.11 6.63
N VAL A 157 -3.87 -2.00 5.65
CA VAL A 157 -3.59 -0.73 4.98
C VAL A 157 -4.79 -0.21 4.17
N ASP A 158 -5.50 -1.09 3.46
CA ASP A 158 -6.70 -0.74 2.71
C ASP A 158 -7.78 -0.15 3.64
N GLN A 159 -7.99 -0.74 4.81
CA GLN A 159 -8.91 -0.25 5.84
C GLN A 159 -8.48 1.10 6.40
N GLU A 160 -7.22 1.24 6.80
CA GLU A 160 -6.67 2.50 7.33
C GLU A 160 -6.70 3.64 6.30
N SER A 161 -6.57 3.32 5.02
CA SER A 161 -6.58 4.31 3.95
C SER A 161 -7.97 4.90 3.66
N ASP A 162 -9.05 4.22 4.07
CA ASP A 162 -10.46 4.59 3.83
C ASP A 162 -10.73 5.05 2.38
N GLY A 163 -10.24 4.26 1.41
CA GLY A 163 -10.43 4.52 -0.02
C GLY A 163 -9.49 5.56 -0.63
N LYS A 164 -8.55 6.09 0.15
CA LYS A 164 -7.44 6.90 -0.38
C LYS A 164 -6.38 6.03 -1.05
N GLY A 165 -6.36 4.72 -0.82
CA GLY A 165 -5.40 3.78 -1.41
C GLY A 165 -4.00 3.86 -0.80
N ALA A 166 -3.08 3.10 -1.37
CA ALA A 166 -1.73 2.88 -0.88
C ALA A 166 -0.72 2.78 -2.04
N VAL A 167 0.55 2.93 -1.71
CA VAL A 167 1.68 2.71 -2.60
C VAL A 167 2.38 1.41 -2.22
N ILE A 168 2.81 0.63 -3.21
CA ILE A 168 3.64 -0.56 -2.98
C ILE A 168 5.07 -0.26 -3.42
N VAL A 169 6.05 -0.53 -2.56
CA VAL A 169 7.47 -0.52 -2.88
C VAL A 169 7.95 -1.96 -2.97
N PHE A 170 8.33 -2.40 -4.16
CA PHE A 170 9.12 -3.61 -4.36
C PHE A 170 10.60 -3.24 -4.25
N ASP A 171 11.22 -3.53 -3.10
CA ASP A 171 12.66 -3.37 -2.91
C ASP A 171 13.39 -4.59 -3.52
N CYS A 172 14.01 -4.38 -4.67
CA CYS A 172 14.81 -5.37 -5.38
C CYS A 172 16.30 -5.30 -5.04
N SER A 173 16.71 -4.49 -4.05
CA SER A 173 18.11 -4.38 -3.63
C SER A 173 18.63 -5.74 -3.16
N GLY A 174 19.66 -6.25 -3.83
CA GLY A 174 20.26 -7.55 -3.51
C GLY A 174 19.40 -8.75 -3.91
N ALA A 175 18.29 -8.56 -4.62
CA ALA A 175 17.50 -9.66 -5.15
C ALA A 175 18.21 -10.33 -6.34
N GLY A 176 18.17 -11.66 -6.35
CA GLY A 176 18.66 -12.50 -7.46
C GLY A 176 17.55 -13.36 -8.07
N TYR A 177 17.90 -14.22 -9.02
CA TYR A 177 16.94 -15.13 -9.66
C TYR A 177 16.29 -16.12 -8.69
N ALA A 178 16.96 -16.50 -7.60
CA ALA A 178 16.40 -17.38 -6.57
C ALA A 178 15.20 -16.76 -5.85
N ASN A 179 15.08 -15.42 -5.86
CA ASN A 179 13.95 -14.69 -5.27
C ASN A 179 12.79 -14.48 -6.26
N MET A 180 12.95 -14.87 -7.53
CA MET A 180 11.95 -14.61 -8.57
C MET A 180 10.88 -15.68 -8.57
N ASP A 181 9.64 -15.30 -8.30
CA ASP A 181 8.51 -16.22 -8.19
C ASP A 181 7.30 -15.73 -8.99
N LEU A 182 7.11 -16.32 -10.17
CA LEU A 182 5.97 -15.99 -11.04
C LEU A 182 4.63 -16.41 -10.45
N ASP A 183 4.59 -17.43 -9.59
CA ASP A 183 3.35 -17.87 -8.97
C ASP A 183 2.89 -16.86 -7.93
N MET A 184 3.82 -16.37 -7.10
CA MET A 184 3.54 -15.29 -6.16
C MET A 184 3.23 -13.97 -6.87
N LEU A 185 3.88 -13.67 -7.99
CA LEU A 185 3.54 -12.49 -8.79
C LEU A 185 2.12 -12.57 -9.37
N LYS A 186 1.69 -13.75 -9.83
CA LYS A 186 0.32 -13.97 -10.29
C LYS A 186 -0.69 -13.74 -9.16
N VAL A 187 -0.39 -14.23 -7.95
CA VAL A 187 -1.22 -14.00 -6.76
C VAL A 187 -1.30 -12.52 -6.42
N LEU A 188 -0.18 -11.79 -6.39
CA LEU A 188 -0.14 -10.34 -6.16
C LEU A 188 -0.99 -9.58 -7.19
N THR A 189 -0.91 -9.98 -8.46
CA THR A 189 -1.70 -9.39 -9.55
C THR A 189 -3.19 -9.64 -9.37
N GLU A 190 -3.58 -10.88 -9.02
CA GLU A 190 -4.99 -11.22 -8.77
C GLU A 190 -5.54 -10.43 -7.56
N VAL A 191 -4.78 -10.38 -6.46
CA VAL A 191 -5.13 -9.60 -5.26
C VAL A 191 -5.30 -8.12 -5.59
N ALA A 192 -4.37 -7.53 -6.34
CA ALA A 192 -4.38 -6.12 -6.72
C ALA A 192 -5.62 -5.72 -7.53
N PHE A 193 -5.98 -6.52 -8.55
CA PHE A 193 -7.00 -6.13 -9.53
C PHE A 193 -8.39 -6.72 -9.27
N LYS A 194 -8.47 -7.90 -8.64
CA LYS A 194 -9.72 -8.60 -8.38
C LYS A 194 -10.22 -8.37 -6.95
N TYR A 195 -9.39 -8.61 -5.95
CA TYR A 195 -9.83 -8.64 -4.54
C TYR A 195 -9.69 -7.30 -3.81
N PHE A 196 -8.74 -6.45 -4.21
CA PHE A 196 -8.52 -5.12 -3.63
C PHE A 196 -8.57 -4.00 -4.69
N PRO A 197 -9.62 -3.93 -5.53
CA PRO A 197 -9.68 -2.92 -6.59
C PRO A 197 -9.62 -1.51 -5.98
N PHE A 198 -8.86 -0.59 -6.60
CA PHE A 198 -8.60 0.77 -6.09
C PHE A 198 -7.81 0.86 -4.78
N CYS A 199 -7.27 -0.23 -4.23
CA CYS A 199 -6.32 -0.14 -3.12
C CYS A 199 -4.98 0.45 -3.57
N ILE A 200 -4.48 0.08 -4.74
CA ILE A 200 -3.13 0.47 -5.19
C ILE A 200 -3.20 1.73 -6.05
N LYS A 201 -2.49 2.78 -5.63
CA LYS A 201 -2.32 4.03 -6.40
C LYS A 201 -1.25 3.89 -7.46
N TYR A 202 -0.07 3.46 -7.05
CA TYR A 202 1.06 3.17 -7.90
C TYR A 202 2.05 2.25 -7.18
N VAL A 203 2.96 1.68 -7.96
CA VAL A 203 3.98 0.74 -7.53
C VAL A 203 5.34 1.35 -7.84
N ILE A 204 6.28 1.28 -6.90
CA ILE A 204 7.68 1.63 -7.08
C ILE A 204 8.48 0.33 -7.09
N VAL A 205 9.24 0.09 -8.15
CA VAL A 205 10.22 -0.99 -8.23
C VAL A 205 11.59 -0.35 -8.01
N TYR A 206 12.16 -0.58 -6.82
CA TYR A 206 13.38 0.05 -6.36
C TYR A 206 14.60 -0.85 -6.54
N GLU A 207 15.71 -0.30 -7.06
CA GLU A 207 17.01 -0.99 -7.23
C GLU A 207 16.90 -2.31 -8.01
N LEU A 208 16.15 -2.29 -9.12
CA LEU A 208 16.05 -3.47 -9.98
C LEU A 208 17.34 -3.72 -10.77
N SER A 209 18.05 -4.79 -10.40
CA SER A 209 19.25 -5.23 -11.12
C SER A 209 19.00 -5.49 -12.61
N TRP A 210 19.93 -5.06 -13.47
CA TRP A 210 19.86 -5.26 -14.92
C TRP A 210 19.70 -6.73 -15.31
N MET A 211 20.21 -7.65 -14.50
CA MET A 211 20.09 -9.09 -14.69
C MET A 211 18.63 -9.54 -14.63
N LEU A 212 17.79 -8.90 -13.81
CA LEU A 212 16.38 -9.25 -13.66
C LEU A 212 15.46 -8.64 -14.75
N ASN A 213 16.02 -7.99 -15.77
CA ASN A 213 15.24 -7.40 -16.85
C ASN A 213 14.39 -8.42 -17.62
N ALA A 214 14.86 -9.67 -17.77
CA ALA A 214 14.06 -10.72 -18.39
C ALA A 214 12.81 -11.04 -17.56
N PHE A 215 12.97 -11.18 -16.24
CA PHE A 215 11.86 -11.37 -15.33
C PHE A 215 10.91 -10.18 -15.33
N ARG A 216 11.43 -8.94 -15.28
CA ARG A 216 10.62 -7.71 -15.40
C ARG A 216 9.73 -7.73 -16.64
N ARG A 217 10.26 -8.12 -17.80
CA ARG A 217 9.46 -8.20 -19.04
C ARG A 217 8.31 -9.18 -18.91
N ILE A 218 8.54 -10.33 -18.28
CA ILE A 218 7.50 -11.32 -17.98
C ILE A 218 6.51 -10.75 -16.96
N ALA A 219 6.99 -10.11 -15.89
CA ALA A 219 6.16 -9.53 -14.86
C ALA A 219 5.18 -8.48 -15.40
N MET A 220 5.64 -7.65 -16.33
CA MET A 220 4.80 -6.63 -16.99
C MET A 220 3.69 -7.23 -17.85
N THR A 221 3.72 -8.51 -18.25
CA THR A 221 2.63 -9.14 -19.02
C THR A 221 1.42 -9.51 -18.15
N PHE A 222 1.62 -9.65 -16.83
CA PHE A 222 0.54 -9.88 -15.87
C PHE A 222 -0.26 -8.61 -15.59
N ILE A 223 0.33 -7.44 -15.83
CA ILE A 223 -0.30 -6.15 -15.58
C ILE A 223 -1.16 -5.76 -16.78
N PRO A 224 -2.47 -5.51 -16.62
CA PRO A 224 -3.29 -5.05 -17.74
C PRO A 224 -2.75 -3.73 -18.30
N SER A 225 -2.79 -3.57 -19.63
CA SER A 225 -2.18 -2.43 -20.33
C SER A 225 -2.63 -1.05 -19.83
N THR A 226 -3.84 -0.94 -19.29
CA THR A 226 -4.37 0.31 -18.70
C THR A 226 -3.65 0.72 -17.41
N PHE A 227 -3.00 -0.23 -16.73
CA PHE A 227 -2.36 -0.04 -15.42
C PHE A 227 -0.82 -0.04 -15.50
N THR A 228 -0.19 -0.31 -16.63
CA THR A 228 1.29 -0.34 -16.74
C THR A 228 1.93 1.00 -16.36
N ARG A 229 1.23 2.12 -16.58
CA ARG A 229 1.67 3.48 -16.21
C ARG A 229 1.77 3.74 -14.71
N ILE A 230 1.19 2.89 -13.87
CA ILE A 230 1.25 3.04 -12.40
C ILE A 230 2.52 2.40 -11.84
N VAL A 231 3.34 1.74 -12.67
CA VAL A 231 4.60 1.13 -12.26
C VAL A 231 5.74 2.11 -12.54
N HIS A 232 6.38 2.57 -11.48
CA HIS A 232 7.55 3.45 -11.50
C HIS A 232 8.80 2.63 -11.17
N PHE A 233 9.91 2.96 -11.81
CA PHE A 233 11.22 2.39 -11.50
C PHE A 233 12.03 3.47 -10.82
N ALA A 234 12.65 3.11 -9.70
CA ALA A 234 13.46 4.00 -8.90
C ALA A 234 14.77 3.32 -8.48
N ASP A 235 15.74 4.13 -8.11
CA ASP A 235 17.04 3.75 -7.58
C ASP A 235 17.43 4.72 -6.45
N LYS A 236 18.60 4.53 -5.86
CA LYS A 236 19.12 5.38 -4.78
C LYS A 236 19.15 6.87 -5.11
N SER A 237 19.24 7.25 -6.39
CA SER A 237 19.34 8.65 -6.81
C SER A 237 17.99 9.38 -6.87
N ASN A 238 16.89 8.65 -7.04
CA ASN A 238 15.57 9.24 -7.33
C ASN A 238 14.43 8.70 -6.45
N ILE A 239 14.69 7.78 -5.51
CA ILE A 239 13.66 7.32 -4.57
C ILE A 239 13.04 8.47 -3.75
N THR A 240 13.83 9.52 -3.48
CA THR A 240 13.39 10.72 -2.77
C THR A 240 12.40 11.58 -3.56
N ASP A 241 12.22 11.33 -4.86
CA ASP A 241 11.19 11.98 -5.67
C ASP A 241 9.79 11.43 -5.35
N TYR A 242 9.72 10.29 -4.66
CA TYR A 242 8.48 9.63 -4.27
C TYR A 242 8.24 9.65 -2.76
N ILE A 243 9.29 9.43 -1.95
CA ILE A 243 9.19 9.29 -0.50
C ILE A 243 10.27 10.15 0.17
N ALA A 244 9.88 11.01 1.10
CA ALA A 244 10.81 11.88 1.81
C ALA A 244 11.87 11.08 2.58
N LYS A 245 13.08 11.62 2.74
CA LYS A 245 14.21 10.91 3.38
C LYS A 245 13.90 10.54 4.83
N GLU A 246 13.16 11.38 5.54
CA GLU A 246 12.65 11.16 6.90
C GLU A 246 11.56 10.08 7.00
N ASN A 247 10.96 9.70 5.88
CA ASN A 247 9.94 8.64 5.78
C ASN A 247 10.50 7.34 5.17
N LEU A 248 11.74 7.36 4.67
CA LEU A 248 12.39 6.18 4.11
C LEU A 248 13.01 5.31 5.22
N PRO A 249 12.97 3.97 5.07
CA PRO A 249 13.76 3.06 5.91
C PRO A 249 15.27 3.30 5.76
N ASP A 250 16.02 2.93 6.79
CA ASP A 250 17.48 3.05 6.86
C ASP A 250 18.21 2.32 5.73
N PHE A 251 17.78 1.11 5.36
CA PHE A 251 18.37 0.32 4.28
C PHE A 251 18.19 0.93 2.87
N MET A 252 17.36 1.96 2.75
CA MET A 252 17.19 2.75 1.51
C MET A 252 17.84 4.14 1.61
N GLY A 253 18.68 4.38 2.62
CA GLY A 253 19.33 5.67 2.85
C GLY A 253 18.44 6.71 3.54
N GLY A 254 17.33 6.26 4.14
CA GLY A 254 16.42 7.09 4.91
C GLY A 254 16.96 7.46 6.29
N THR A 255 16.22 8.33 6.97
CA THR A 255 16.53 8.84 8.33
C THR A 255 15.40 8.58 9.32
N CYS A 256 14.38 7.81 8.90
CA CYS A 256 13.26 7.45 9.77
C CYS A 256 13.75 6.51 10.88
N THR A 257 13.49 6.85 12.14
CA THR A 257 13.91 6.06 13.31
C THR A 257 12.91 4.98 13.70
N ARG A 258 11.68 5.03 13.17
CA ARG A 258 10.61 4.06 13.45
C ARG A 258 11.09 2.64 13.16
N ASP A 259 10.77 1.72 14.06
CA ASP A 259 11.14 0.32 13.84
C ASP A 259 10.14 -0.37 12.92
N TYR A 260 10.57 -0.69 11.70
CA TYR A 260 9.78 -1.48 10.75
C TYR A 260 9.82 -2.99 11.03
N ARG A 261 10.67 -3.44 11.95
CA ARG A 261 10.76 -4.83 12.42
C ARG A 261 10.00 -5.06 13.73
N TYR A 262 9.26 -4.06 14.20
CA TYR A 262 8.49 -4.13 15.43
C TYR A 262 7.54 -5.33 15.43
N VAL A 263 7.66 -6.15 16.47
CA VAL A 263 6.79 -7.31 16.70
C VAL A 263 5.62 -6.87 17.58
N PRO A 264 4.37 -6.98 17.10
CA PRO A 264 3.19 -6.72 17.92
C PRO A 264 3.09 -7.67 19.13
N ASP A 265 2.56 -7.15 20.23
CA ASP A 265 2.40 -7.92 21.45
C ASP A 265 1.55 -9.18 21.23
N GLY A 266 1.98 -10.29 21.83
CA GLY A 266 1.29 -11.57 21.75
C GLY A 266 1.55 -12.40 20.49
N CYS A 267 2.40 -11.94 19.56
CA CYS A 267 2.82 -12.78 18.43
C CYS A 267 3.70 -13.94 18.93
N PRO A 268 3.31 -15.21 18.68
CA PRO A 268 4.08 -16.38 19.08
C PRO A 268 5.36 -16.56 18.24
N PRO A 269 6.35 -17.33 18.70
CA PRO A 269 7.49 -17.74 17.88
C PRO A 269 7.07 -18.72 16.77
N VAL A 270 7.84 -18.77 15.69
CA VAL A 270 7.54 -19.61 14.50
C VAL A 270 7.41 -21.09 14.84
N GLU A 271 8.17 -21.60 15.80
CA GLU A 271 8.13 -23.00 16.23
C GLU A 271 6.76 -23.36 16.80
N GLN A 272 6.15 -22.47 17.59
CA GLN A 272 4.84 -22.69 18.19
C GLN A 272 3.75 -22.71 17.11
N VAL A 273 3.73 -21.69 16.23
CA VAL A 273 2.74 -21.61 15.14
C VAL A 273 2.86 -22.80 14.20
N ALA A 274 4.10 -23.22 13.91
CA ALA A 274 4.36 -24.34 13.03
C ALA A 274 3.86 -25.66 13.64
N GLN A 275 4.07 -25.88 14.94
CA GLN A 275 3.52 -27.05 15.65
C GLN A 275 1.99 -27.05 15.63
N ASP A 276 1.36 -25.91 15.92
CA ASP A 276 -0.10 -25.77 15.91
C ASP A 276 -0.72 -26.06 14.52
N ARG A 277 0.04 -25.77 13.46
CA ARG A 277 -0.35 -26.04 12.06
C ARG A 277 0.12 -27.41 11.54
N GLY A 278 0.70 -28.25 12.41
CA GLY A 278 1.11 -29.62 12.06
C GLY A 278 2.38 -29.73 11.22
N PHE A 279 3.25 -28.71 11.21
CA PHE A 279 4.56 -28.79 10.55
C PHE A 279 5.51 -29.67 11.35
N SER A 280 6.40 -30.37 10.63
CA SER A 280 7.48 -31.14 11.27
C SER A 280 8.55 -30.19 11.82
N LEU A 281 9.14 -30.53 12.98
CA LEU A 281 10.24 -29.74 13.55
C LEU A 281 11.47 -29.69 12.64
N GLU A 282 11.68 -30.73 11.82
CA GLU A 282 12.76 -30.79 10.83
C GLU A 282 12.54 -29.76 9.71
N ASP A 283 11.30 -29.64 9.21
CA ASP A 283 10.95 -28.62 8.22
C ASP A 283 11.10 -27.21 8.80
N VAL A 284 10.67 -27.01 10.04
CA VAL A 284 10.84 -25.72 10.73
C VAL A 284 12.31 -25.36 10.82
N ALA A 285 13.17 -26.26 11.30
CA ALA A 285 14.61 -26.00 11.40
C ALA A 285 15.24 -25.70 10.04
N ARG A 286 14.93 -26.51 9.01
CA ARG A 286 15.44 -26.34 7.64
C ARG A 286 15.01 -25.01 7.02
N ILE A 287 13.77 -24.59 7.26
CA ILE A 287 13.23 -23.34 6.73
C ILE A 287 13.80 -22.15 7.50
N THR A 288 13.82 -22.20 8.84
CA THR A 288 14.40 -21.15 9.67
C THR A 288 15.87 -20.90 9.32
N GLU A 289 16.65 -21.95 9.03
CA GLU A 289 18.04 -21.80 8.61
C GLU A 289 18.20 -20.97 7.33
N LYS A 290 17.25 -21.05 6.40
CA LYS A 290 17.25 -20.23 5.17
C LYS A 290 16.99 -18.75 5.44
N PHE A 291 16.36 -18.41 6.56
CA PHE A 291 16.06 -17.02 6.96
C PHE A 291 16.99 -16.51 8.05
N LYS A 292 17.80 -17.38 8.66
CA LYS A 292 18.77 -17.06 9.71
C LYS A 292 19.64 -15.83 9.38
N PRO A 293 20.22 -15.67 8.17
CA PRO A 293 21.01 -14.47 7.88
C PRO A 293 20.24 -13.15 8.00
N TYR A 294 18.93 -13.16 7.71
CA TYR A 294 18.08 -11.97 7.81
C TYR A 294 17.60 -11.72 9.24
N LEU A 295 17.41 -12.79 10.02
CA LEU A 295 17.12 -12.70 11.45
C LEU A 295 18.34 -12.19 12.23
N ASP A 296 19.53 -12.69 11.92
CA ASP A 296 20.79 -12.22 12.52
C ASP A 296 21.03 -10.73 12.18
N GLU A 297 20.75 -10.31 10.93
CA GLU A 297 20.79 -8.89 10.53
C GLU A 297 19.78 -8.04 11.32
N ALA A 298 18.57 -8.56 11.55
CA ALA A 298 17.56 -7.88 12.35
C ALA A 298 17.98 -7.73 13.81
N ASP A 299 18.52 -8.79 14.41
CA ASP A 299 18.96 -8.80 15.80
C ASP A 299 20.16 -7.87 16.02
N ALA A 300 21.11 -7.86 15.09
CA ALA A 300 22.23 -6.92 15.11
C ALA A 300 21.74 -5.45 15.01
N ALA A 301 20.75 -5.16 14.15
CA ALA A 301 20.18 -3.83 14.03
C ALA A 301 19.46 -3.37 15.31
N ILE A 302 18.76 -4.28 15.99
CA ILE A 302 18.10 -3.99 17.27
C ILE A 302 19.15 -3.75 18.36
N ALA A 303 20.17 -4.61 18.45
CA ALA A 303 21.25 -4.46 19.43
C ALA A 303 21.99 -3.12 19.26
N ALA A 304 22.31 -2.73 18.02
CA ALA A 304 22.95 -1.46 17.72
C ALA A 304 22.11 -0.24 18.16
N LYS A 305 20.78 -0.29 17.99
CA LYS A 305 19.88 0.77 18.47
C LYS A 305 19.87 0.87 20.00
N LEU A 306 19.80 -0.26 20.70
CA LEU A 306 19.84 -0.29 22.16
C LEU A 306 21.17 0.24 22.72
N GLU A 307 22.28 -0.10 22.06
CA GLU A 307 23.60 0.43 22.42
C GLU A 307 23.65 1.95 22.23
N GLN A 308 23.19 2.48 21.10
CA GLN A 308 23.12 3.93 20.84
C GLN A 308 22.25 4.66 21.87
N GLU A 309 21.11 4.10 22.26
CA GLU A 309 20.24 4.65 23.30
C GLU A 309 20.93 4.65 24.67
N SER A 310 21.69 3.61 25.00
CA SER A 310 22.45 3.53 26.26
C SER A 310 23.59 4.56 26.31
N ILE A 311 24.30 4.77 25.19
CA ILE A 311 25.37 5.75 25.09
C ILE A 311 24.79 7.17 25.23
N THR A 312 23.67 7.44 24.57
CA THR A 312 23.01 8.76 24.64
C THR A 312 22.56 9.07 26.06
N LYS A 313 21.96 8.10 26.77
CA LYS A 313 21.58 8.25 28.18
C LYS A 313 22.78 8.46 29.09
N ASN A 314 23.88 7.74 28.86
CA ASN A 314 25.10 7.89 29.67
C ASN A 314 25.78 9.26 29.43
N VAL A 315 25.72 9.81 28.22
CA VAL A 315 26.24 11.16 27.91
C VAL A 315 25.39 12.25 28.58
N GLU A 316 24.07 12.10 28.62
CA GLU A 316 23.18 13.02 29.35
C GLU A 316 23.43 12.99 30.87
N ILE A 317 23.72 11.81 31.44
CA ILE A 317 24.01 11.65 32.88
C ILE A 317 25.36 12.29 33.28
N ILE A 318 26.37 12.28 32.41
CA ILE A 318 27.70 12.87 32.70
C ILE A 318 27.66 14.42 32.67
N GLN A 319 26.65 15.04 32.04
CA GLN A 319 26.52 16.50 31.99
C GLN A 319 25.78 17.11 33.19
N GLU A 320 25.24 16.30 34.11
CA GLU A 320 24.57 16.75 35.32
C GLU A 320 25.32 16.31 36.60
N GLU A 321 26.45 16.95 36.91
CA GLU A 321 26.95 17.02 38.30
C GLU A 321 26.75 18.43 38.89
N PRO A 322 26.35 18.55 40.17
CA PRO A 322 25.80 19.78 40.72
C PRO A 322 26.90 20.75 41.12
N THR A 323 27.06 21.84 40.36
CA THR A 323 27.84 22.99 40.82
C THR A 323 26.94 23.95 41.60
N THR A 324 27.16 23.98 42.91
CA THR A 324 26.67 25.01 43.84
C THR A 324 27.11 26.41 43.37
N ILE A 325 26.16 27.32 43.16
CA ILE A 325 26.43 28.74 42.93
C ILE A 325 25.71 29.53 44.02
N ASP A 326 26.51 30.13 44.89
CA ASP A 326 26.10 31.17 45.83
C ASP A 326 25.75 32.45 45.05
N CYS A 327 24.63 33.05 45.44
CA CYS A 327 24.16 34.32 44.91
C CYS A 327 24.72 35.46 45.74
N GLU A 328 25.49 36.38 45.14
CA GLU A 328 25.50 37.79 45.56
C GLU A 328 25.57 38.72 44.35
N LEU A 329 24.74 39.75 44.44
CA LEU A 329 24.42 40.75 43.42
C LEU A 329 25.45 41.87 43.38
N GLU A 330 25.71 42.39 42.17
CA GLU A 330 25.84 43.84 41.98
C GLU A 330 24.93 44.28 40.83
N ASN A 331 23.97 45.15 41.19
CA ASN A 331 23.11 45.88 40.27
C ASN A 331 23.80 47.19 39.90
N GLU A 332 23.85 47.53 38.61
CA GLU A 332 23.63 48.92 38.21
C GLU A 332 22.63 48.98 37.06
N THR A 333 21.56 49.70 37.36
CA THR A 333 20.32 49.91 36.61
C THR A 333 20.56 50.68 35.32
N SER A 334 20.14 50.10 34.19
CA SER A 334 19.82 50.82 32.95
C SER A 334 18.49 50.30 32.39
N ASP A 335 17.63 51.24 32.04
CA ASP A 335 16.21 51.06 31.79
C ASP A 335 15.95 50.36 30.45
N GLY A 336 15.84 49.03 30.49
CA GLY A 336 14.65 48.36 29.93
C GLY A 336 14.72 47.67 28.56
N SER A 337 15.88 47.49 27.91
CA SER A 337 16.00 46.54 26.78
C SER A 337 16.35 45.15 27.30
N ILE A 338 15.33 44.41 27.78
CA ILE A 338 15.48 43.04 28.27
C ILE A 338 15.80 42.12 27.09
N ALA A 339 16.97 41.48 27.14
CA ALA A 339 17.26 40.27 26.38
C ALA A 339 16.27 39.18 26.81
N ILE A 340 15.17 39.05 26.06
CA ILE A 340 14.20 37.99 26.29
C ILE A 340 14.85 36.68 25.84
N VAL A 341 15.46 35.95 26.78
CA VAL A 341 15.65 34.50 26.64
C VAL A 341 14.26 33.89 26.67
N ARG A 342 13.62 33.80 25.49
CA ARG A 342 12.40 33.03 25.33
C ARG A 342 12.78 31.56 25.38
N PRO A 343 12.09 30.72 26.16
CA PRO A 343 12.15 29.30 25.89
C PRO A 343 11.76 29.12 24.42
N LYS A 344 12.65 28.51 23.62
CA LYS A 344 12.28 27.97 22.32
C LYS A 344 11.23 26.90 22.61
N CYS A 345 9.96 27.27 22.62
CA CYS A 345 8.85 26.33 22.69
C CYS A 345 8.79 25.61 21.33
N ASN A 346 9.73 24.68 21.13
CA ASN A 346 9.53 23.52 20.30
C ASN A 346 8.75 22.55 21.18
N ILE A 347 7.60 22.08 20.71
CA ILE A 347 7.01 20.87 21.28
C ILE A 347 8.10 19.80 21.12
N PRO A 348 8.51 19.08 22.17
CA PRO A 348 9.37 17.92 21.97
C PRO A 348 8.62 17.01 21.00
N GLU A 349 9.23 16.66 19.86
CA GLU A 349 8.62 15.77 18.85
C GLU A 349 8.14 14.45 19.47
N GLN A 350 8.58 14.14 20.69
CA GLN A 350 8.09 13.08 21.56
C GLN A 350 6.59 13.17 21.93
N TYR A 351 5.99 14.36 22.02
CA TYR A 351 4.59 14.52 22.49
C TYR A 351 3.56 14.63 21.37
N ALA A 352 3.82 15.46 20.36
CA ALA A 352 2.88 15.67 19.28
C ALA A 352 3.57 16.08 17.97
N SER A 353 3.08 15.56 16.85
CA SER A 353 3.50 16.02 15.51
C SER A 353 2.47 16.97 14.94
N LEU A 354 2.93 18.10 14.40
CA LEU A 354 2.10 19.12 13.76
C LEU A 354 2.44 19.24 12.27
N TYR A 355 1.42 19.24 11.40
CA TYR A 355 1.58 19.50 9.98
C TYR A 355 0.51 20.49 9.47
N PRO A 356 0.85 21.54 8.72
CA PRO A 356 2.20 21.99 8.38
C PRO A 356 2.93 22.56 9.60
N ARG A 357 4.27 22.54 9.60
CA ARG A 357 5.08 23.04 10.73
C ARG A 357 5.14 24.56 10.80
N ASP A 358 5.26 25.26 9.67
CA ASP A 358 5.53 26.71 9.74
C ASP A 358 4.38 27.56 9.22
N MET A 359 3.63 27.03 8.25
CA MET A 359 2.72 27.85 7.45
C MET A 359 1.53 27.06 6.92
N ILE A 360 0.33 27.57 7.16
CA ILE A 360 -0.93 27.09 6.59
C ILE A 360 -1.10 27.69 5.21
N GLN A 361 -1.16 26.83 4.19
CA GLN A 361 -1.51 27.22 2.84
C GLN A 361 -3.01 27.16 2.64
N PHE A 362 -3.61 28.29 2.29
CA PHE A 362 -5.00 28.35 1.87
C PHE A 362 -5.10 28.12 0.38
N ARG A 363 -5.95 27.15 -0.02
CA ARG A 363 -6.26 26.87 -1.42
C ARG A 363 -7.75 27.00 -1.68
N ARG A 364 -8.12 27.38 -2.89
CA ARG A 364 -9.51 27.39 -3.32
C ARG A 364 -10.00 25.96 -3.45
N ARG A 365 -10.94 25.58 -2.59
CA ARG A 365 -11.57 24.27 -2.63
C ARG A 365 -13.06 24.42 -2.88
N ARG A 366 -13.58 23.57 -3.77
CA ARG A 366 -15.02 23.38 -3.91
C ARG A 366 -15.50 22.64 -2.68
N MET A 367 -16.30 23.29 -1.86
CA MET A 367 -16.92 22.65 -0.70
C MET A 367 -18.17 21.91 -1.18
N GLU A 368 -18.25 20.60 -0.93
CA GLU A 368 -19.50 19.86 -1.05
C GLU A 368 -20.40 20.26 0.12
N LYS A 369 -21.66 20.64 -0.14
CA LYS A 369 -22.61 20.95 0.93
C LYS A 369 -22.80 19.69 1.77
N SER A 370 -22.56 19.79 3.08
CA SER A 370 -22.87 18.72 4.02
C SER A 370 -24.38 18.44 3.99
N LYS A 371 -24.74 17.16 4.02
CA LYS A 371 -26.11 16.65 3.81
C LYS A 371 -27.06 16.89 5.02
N TRP A 372 -26.67 17.75 5.95
CA TRP A 372 -27.34 17.99 7.23
C TRP A 372 -27.32 19.48 7.57
N SER A 373 -28.02 20.28 6.77
CA SER A 373 -28.39 21.65 7.16
C SER A 373 -29.77 21.89 6.57
N ILE A 374 -30.79 21.58 7.36
CA ILE A 374 -32.20 21.88 7.05
C ILE A 374 -32.40 23.34 7.46
N ASN A 375 -32.89 24.15 6.51
CA ASN A 375 -33.26 25.57 6.60
C ASN A 375 -32.12 26.59 6.46
N GLN A 376 -31.94 27.13 5.24
CA GLN A 376 -32.19 28.54 4.94
C GLN A 376 -32.03 28.83 3.45
N ASP A 377 -32.54 30.00 3.04
CA ASP A 377 -33.15 30.33 1.77
C ASP A 377 -32.30 30.26 0.50
N SER A 378 -33.05 30.14 -0.59
CA SER A 378 -32.67 30.20 -1.98
C SER A 378 -32.07 31.54 -2.39
N SER A 379 -30.76 31.56 -2.66
CA SER A 379 -30.14 32.53 -3.58
C SER A 379 -28.80 31.99 -4.09
N SER A 380 -28.54 32.28 -5.35
CA SER A 380 -27.49 31.76 -6.22
C SER A 380 -26.05 32.14 -5.81
N LYS A 381 -25.17 31.14 -5.63
CA LYS A 381 -23.75 31.14 -6.06
C LYS A 381 -23.03 29.86 -5.65
N THR A 382 -22.19 29.33 -6.54
CA THR A 382 -21.23 28.26 -6.26
C THR A 382 -20.06 28.83 -5.47
N ASP A 383 -20.14 28.74 -4.14
CA ASP A 383 -19.11 29.32 -3.25
C ASP A 383 -17.86 28.44 -3.18
N TRP A 384 -16.86 28.82 -3.96
CA TRP A 384 -15.48 28.44 -3.72
C TRP A 384 -15.04 29.06 -2.39
N LYS A 385 -14.54 28.25 -1.46
CA LYS A 385 -13.98 28.73 -0.19
C LYS A 385 -12.48 28.50 -0.16
N TRP A 386 -11.79 29.42 0.48
CA TRP A 386 -10.38 29.27 0.81
C TRP A 386 -10.26 28.40 2.05
N VAL A 387 -9.59 27.26 1.91
CA VAL A 387 -9.45 26.26 2.97
C VAL A 387 -7.98 25.96 3.22
N GLY A 388 -7.58 26.01 4.48
CA GLY A 388 -6.30 25.54 5.01
C GLY A 388 -6.50 24.34 5.94
N ILE A 389 -5.48 23.51 6.09
CA ILE A 389 -5.55 22.28 6.90
C ILE A 389 -4.40 22.28 7.92
N ILE A 390 -4.73 21.90 9.15
CA ILE A 390 -3.77 21.64 10.23
C ILE A 390 -4.02 20.21 10.72
N LEU A 391 -2.98 19.39 10.82
CA LEU A 391 -3.00 18.03 11.34
C LEU A 391 -2.20 17.99 12.63
N ILE A 392 -2.79 17.46 13.70
CA ILE A 392 -2.10 17.23 14.98
C ILE A 392 -2.15 15.73 15.27
N ARG A 393 -1.01 15.08 15.49
CA ARG A 393 -0.89 13.69 15.94
C ARG A 393 -0.40 13.67 17.38
N ASN A 394 -1.05 12.88 18.24
CA ASN A 394 -0.51 12.56 19.55
C ASN A 394 0.51 11.43 19.41
N ASN A 395 1.78 11.73 19.72
CA ASN A 395 2.87 10.75 19.63
C ASN A 395 3.03 9.94 20.92
N ASN A 396 2.30 10.32 21.97
CA ASN A 396 2.27 9.58 23.23
C ASN A 396 1.33 8.36 23.12
N ASN A 397 1.84 7.18 23.46
CA ASN A 397 1.08 5.92 23.42
C ASN A 397 0.39 5.59 24.75
N ARG A 398 0.59 6.39 25.80
CA ARG A 398 0.06 6.13 27.15
C ARG A 398 -0.95 7.17 27.62
N LYS A 399 -0.87 8.41 27.11
CA LYS A 399 -1.68 9.53 27.62
C LYS A 399 -2.31 10.36 26.48
N PRO A 400 -3.58 10.80 26.64
CA PRO A 400 -4.23 11.70 25.68
C PRO A 400 -3.60 13.10 25.65
N LEU A 401 -3.82 13.80 24.55
CA LEU A 401 -3.36 15.16 24.28
C LEU A 401 -4.56 16.08 24.03
N ALA A 402 -4.74 17.12 24.84
CA ALA A 402 -5.72 18.16 24.54
C ALA A 402 -5.13 19.20 23.60
N PHE A 403 -5.93 19.73 22.68
CA PHE A 403 -5.54 20.82 21.79
C PHE A 403 -6.58 21.93 21.72
N LYS A 404 -6.12 23.14 21.40
CA LYS A 404 -6.95 24.33 21.14
C LYS A 404 -6.28 25.21 20.09
N ILE A 405 -7.05 25.75 19.16
CA ILE A 405 -6.56 26.65 18.11
C ILE A 405 -7.10 28.06 18.33
N GLN A 406 -6.20 29.02 18.23
CA GLN A 406 -6.50 30.45 18.27
C GLN A 406 -5.98 31.12 17.01
N SER A 407 -6.61 32.21 16.59
CA SER A 407 -6.16 33.04 15.46
C SER A 407 -6.05 34.48 15.94
N THR A 408 -5.10 35.23 15.38
CA THR A 408 -5.00 36.69 15.59
C THR A 408 -6.22 37.44 15.08
N ASN A 409 -6.96 36.85 14.14
CA ASN A 409 -8.14 37.46 13.53
C ASN A 409 -9.30 36.45 13.46
N ALA A 410 -9.76 35.96 14.61
CA ALA A 410 -10.75 34.88 14.70
C ALA A 410 -12.10 35.20 13.99
N ALA A 411 -12.44 36.47 13.78
CA ALA A 411 -13.66 36.87 13.06
C ALA A 411 -13.63 36.50 11.57
N GLN A 412 -12.43 36.39 10.98
CA GLN A 412 -12.24 36.12 9.55
C GLN A 412 -12.14 34.63 9.21
N TYR A 413 -12.04 33.76 10.23
CA TYR A 413 -11.77 32.34 10.05
C TYR A 413 -12.75 31.47 10.84
N THR A 414 -13.23 30.39 10.22
CA THR A 414 -13.85 29.29 10.95
C THR A 414 -12.87 28.13 11.07
N VAL A 415 -12.70 27.62 12.29
CA VAL A 415 -11.80 26.50 12.60
C VAL A 415 -12.63 25.33 13.10
N SER A 416 -12.49 24.16 12.47
CA SER A 416 -13.28 22.97 12.80
C SER A 416 -12.45 21.68 12.74
N PRO A 417 -12.34 20.91 13.84
CA PRO A 417 -12.65 21.32 15.22
C PRO A 417 -11.69 22.43 15.71
N ASN A 418 -12.17 23.36 16.55
CA ASN A 418 -11.32 24.42 17.12
C ASN A 418 -10.61 24.00 18.43
N GLN A 419 -11.11 22.97 19.11
CA GLN A 419 -10.51 22.38 20.30
C GLN A 419 -10.97 20.93 20.44
N GLY A 420 -10.23 20.12 21.19
CA GLY A 420 -10.60 18.73 21.44
C GLY A 420 -9.50 17.93 22.12
N VAL A 421 -9.70 16.61 22.20
CA VAL A 421 -8.76 15.66 22.79
C VAL A 421 -8.38 14.62 21.75
N ILE A 422 -7.09 14.33 21.65
CA ILE A 422 -6.50 13.35 20.75
C ILE A 422 -6.06 12.17 21.62
N LEU A 423 -6.65 11.00 21.38
CA LEU A 423 -6.29 9.77 22.10
C LEU A 423 -4.86 9.33 21.77
N CYS A 424 -4.33 8.41 22.57
CA CYS A 424 -2.99 7.87 22.43
C CYS A 424 -2.73 7.38 20.98
N GLY A 425 -1.66 7.86 20.34
CA GLY A 425 -1.31 7.50 18.97
C GLY A 425 -2.23 8.03 17.85
N ALA A 426 -3.36 8.67 18.19
CA ALA A 426 -4.34 9.15 17.23
C ALA A 426 -3.93 10.52 16.61
N PHE A 427 -4.65 10.95 15.58
CA PHE A 427 -4.48 12.27 14.98
C PHE A 427 -5.83 12.95 14.71
N VAL A 428 -5.81 14.27 14.61
CA VAL A 428 -6.98 15.09 14.25
C VAL A 428 -6.63 16.00 13.07
N CYS A 429 -7.55 16.09 12.12
CA CYS A 429 -7.48 17.00 11.00
C CYS A 429 -8.39 18.20 11.28
N ILE A 430 -7.80 19.38 11.42
CA ILE A 430 -8.48 20.65 11.60
C ILE A 430 -8.55 21.41 10.28
N THR A 431 -9.76 21.82 9.93
CA THR A 431 -10.03 22.63 8.76
C THR A 431 -10.18 24.10 9.16
N VAL A 432 -9.42 24.98 8.51
CA VAL A 432 -9.51 26.44 8.67
C VAL A 432 -10.10 27.02 7.39
N THR A 433 -11.24 27.69 7.47
CA THR A 433 -11.93 28.27 6.31
C THR A 433 -12.07 29.78 6.46
N ILE A 434 -11.87 30.53 5.37
CA ILE A 434 -12.04 31.99 5.37
C ILE A 434 -13.53 32.34 5.24
N VAL A 435 -14.02 33.23 6.11
CA VAL A 435 -15.42 33.66 6.17
C VAL A 435 -15.71 34.82 5.22
N ASP A 436 -14.94 35.91 5.31
CA ASP A 436 -15.08 37.09 4.46
C ASP A 436 -13.82 37.30 3.63
N GLN A 437 -13.99 37.38 2.31
CA GLN A 437 -12.88 37.49 1.36
C GLN A 437 -12.37 38.94 1.25
N SER A 438 -13.16 39.92 1.67
CA SER A 438 -12.90 41.36 1.48
C SER A 438 -12.05 42.01 2.58
N LEU A 439 -11.84 41.31 3.71
CA LEU A 439 -11.25 41.88 4.93
C LEU A 439 -9.95 41.19 5.39
N VAL A 440 -9.44 40.21 4.64
CA VAL A 440 -8.21 39.49 4.99
C VAL A 440 -7.03 40.15 4.30
N ASP A 441 -6.23 40.84 5.08
CA ASP A 441 -5.00 41.48 4.63
C ASP A 441 -3.90 40.40 4.45
N ASN A 442 -3.22 40.43 3.31
CA ASN A 442 -2.37 39.33 2.85
C ASN A 442 -1.20 39.04 3.84
N ASP A 443 -1.02 37.75 4.16
CA ASP A 443 0.15 37.12 4.80
C ASP A 443 0.52 37.52 6.24
N ARG A 444 -0.33 38.27 6.96
CA ARG A 444 -0.04 38.71 8.34
C ARG A 444 -0.73 37.89 9.44
N ASP A 445 -1.80 37.18 9.13
CA ASP A 445 -2.56 36.44 10.12
C ASP A 445 -1.79 35.21 10.62
N LYS A 446 -1.87 34.99 11.94
CA LYS A 446 -1.15 33.92 12.65
C LYS A 446 -2.13 33.06 13.40
N PHE A 447 -1.91 31.75 13.32
CA PHE A 447 -2.63 30.74 14.09
C PHE A 447 -1.73 30.24 15.20
N MET A 448 -2.31 30.03 16.38
CA MET A 448 -1.62 29.46 17.52
C MET A 448 -2.31 28.15 17.89
N VAL A 449 -1.54 27.06 17.85
CA VAL A 449 -1.97 25.73 18.27
C VAL A 449 -1.44 25.52 19.68
N LEU A 450 -2.35 25.44 20.63
CA LEU A 450 -2.08 25.13 22.03
C LEU A 450 -2.27 23.64 22.25
N MET A 451 -1.34 23.01 22.95
CA MET A 451 -1.32 21.57 23.23
C MET A 451 -0.99 21.33 24.70
N CYS A 452 -1.80 20.51 25.36
CA CYS A 452 -1.59 20.13 26.75
C CYS A 452 -1.54 18.60 26.83
N PRO A 453 -0.37 17.99 27.08
CA PRO A 453 -0.28 16.55 27.26
C PRO A 453 -0.89 16.13 28.61
N ASP A 454 -0.99 14.83 28.80
CA ASP A 454 -1.25 14.22 30.10
C ASP A 454 -2.57 14.71 30.74
N VAL A 455 -3.62 14.75 29.92
CA VAL A 455 -4.97 15.12 30.36
C VAL A 455 -5.76 13.88 30.78
N ASN A 456 -6.51 13.98 31.87
CA ASN A 456 -7.32 12.87 32.35
C ASN A 456 -8.73 12.92 31.73
N THR A 457 -9.06 11.93 30.90
CA THR A 457 -10.36 11.80 30.21
C THR A 457 -11.56 11.70 31.15
N ALA A 458 -11.38 11.26 32.39
CA ALA A 458 -12.48 11.07 33.34
C ALA A 458 -12.77 12.28 34.24
N GLY A 459 -11.82 13.22 34.40
CA GLY A 459 -11.92 14.35 35.35
C GLY A 459 -11.89 15.74 34.73
N ASP A 460 -11.09 15.94 33.67
CA ASP A 460 -10.73 17.28 33.18
C ASP A 460 -11.63 17.80 32.04
N LEU A 461 -12.54 16.96 31.53
CA LEU A 461 -13.12 17.11 30.19
C LEU A 461 -14.67 17.10 30.15
N ALA A 462 -15.35 17.25 31.30
CA ALA A 462 -16.80 17.12 31.40
C ALA A 462 -17.61 18.30 30.80
N ASN A 463 -17.00 19.48 30.56
CA ASN A 463 -17.62 20.57 29.80
C ASN A 463 -16.62 21.57 29.17
N ALA A 464 -17.06 22.36 28.19
CA ALA A 464 -16.21 23.32 27.45
C ALA A 464 -15.60 24.45 28.32
N ARG A 465 -16.22 24.77 29.47
CA ARG A 465 -15.70 25.77 30.43
C ARG A 465 -14.54 25.21 31.24
N GLN A 466 -14.65 23.97 31.72
CA GLN A 466 -13.57 23.22 32.37
C GLN A 466 -12.40 22.99 31.40
N PHE A 467 -12.68 22.70 30.13
CA PHE A 467 -11.66 22.57 29.08
C PHE A 467 -10.81 23.84 28.90
N SER A 468 -11.43 25.03 28.93
CA SER A 468 -10.66 26.29 28.82
C SER A 468 -9.90 26.61 30.11
N ARG A 469 -10.42 26.21 31.28
CA ARG A 469 -9.76 26.38 32.57
C ARG A 469 -8.50 25.52 32.71
N LEU A 470 -8.53 24.29 32.18
CA LEU A 470 -7.35 23.41 32.08
C LEU A 470 -6.15 24.14 31.44
N PHE A 471 -6.35 24.80 30.30
CA PHE A 471 -5.27 25.51 29.61
C PHE A 471 -4.77 26.75 30.38
N ILE A 472 -5.61 27.35 31.23
CA ILE A 472 -5.19 28.48 32.09
C ILE A 472 -4.34 27.95 33.25
N GLU A 473 -4.83 26.94 33.96
CA GLU A 473 -4.15 26.34 35.11
C GLU A 473 -2.81 25.70 34.71
N ARG A 474 -2.81 24.93 33.62
CA ARG A 474 -1.61 24.26 33.09
C ARG A 474 -0.64 25.23 32.40
N SER A 475 -1.11 26.40 31.95
CA SER A 475 -0.22 27.45 31.43
C SER A 475 0.58 28.10 32.57
N ALA A 476 0.03 28.19 33.79
CA ALA A 476 0.76 28.72 34.94
C ALA A 476 1.87 27.77 35.42
N THR A 477 1.73 26.46 35.19
CA THR A 477 2.72 25.43 35.51
C THR A 477 3.65 25.08 34.35
N ASN A 478 3.61 25.84 33.24
CA ASN A 478 4.41 25.63 32.03
C ASN A 478 4.20 24.26 31.34
N GLN A 479 2.98 23.70 31.46
CA GLN A 479 2.57 22.40 30.91
C GLN A 479 1.71 22.53 29.64
N VAL A 480 1.68 23.72 29.03
CA VAL A 480 0.99 23.98 27.77
C VAL A 480 2.02 24.40 26.72
N TYR A 481 2.08 23.66 25.63
CA TYR A 481 2.93 23.97 24.48
C TYR A 481 2.15 24.83 23.48
N SER A 482 2.78 25.88 22.97
CA SER A 482 2.19 26.76 21.95
C SER A 482 3.01 26.74 20.67
N HIS A 483 2.36 26.47 19.55
CA HIS A 483 3.00 26.49 18.23
C HIS A 483 2.36 27.54 17.32
N LYS A 484 3.16 28.36 16.67
CA LYS A 484 2.68 29.47 15.82
C LYS A 484 2.81 29.12 14.35
N LEU A 485 1.71 29.24 13.60
CA LEU A 485 1.64 29.04 12.17
C LEU A 485 1.34 30.37 11.47
N LYS A 486 2.06 30.66 10.38
CA LYS A 486 1.75 31.77 9.48
C LYS A 486 0.68 31.33 8.47
N SER A 487 -0.09 32.26 7.90
CA SER A 487 -0.97 31.96 6.78
C SER A 487 -0.41 32.50 5.46
N ILE A 488 -0.56 31.74 4.37
CA ILE A 488 -0.36 32.24 3.01
C ILE A 488 -1.52 31.82 2.11
N ARG A 489 -1.88 32.69 1.16
CA ARG A 489 -2.79 32.36 0.07
C ARG A 489 -1.97 31.98 -1.16
N VAL A 490 -2.28 30.84 -1.76
CA VAL A 490 -1.66 30.43 -3.03
C VAL A 490 -2.72 30.56 -4.11
N GLU A 491 -2.58 31.57 -4.97
CA GLU A 491 -3.38 31.67 -6.20
C GLU A 491 -2.80 30.73 -7.25
N ASP A 492 -3.66 29.94 -7.92
CA ASP A 492 -3.24 29.07 -9.01
C ASP A 492 -2.80 29.93 -10.21
N GLU A 493 -1.49 30.08 -10.43
CA GLU A 493 -0.96 30.59 -11.70
C GLU A 493 -1.21 29.55 -12.79
N THR A 494 -2.40 29.58 -13.39
CA THR A 494 -2.71 29.18 -14.77
C THR A 494 -4.20 29.43 -14.98
N LEU A 495 -4.58 30.71 -15.11
CA LEU A 495 -5.80 31.19 -15.76
C LEU A 495 -5.82 32.72 -15.61
N THR A 496 -5.13 33.43 -16.51
CA THR A 496 -5.54 34.74 -17.08
C THR A 496 -4.38 35.42 -17.79
N LYS A 497 -4.44 35.47 -19.13
CA LYS A 497 -4.21 36.66 -19.96
C LYS A 497 -4.47 36.29 -21.43
N ASN A 498 -5.75 36.33 -21.80
CA ASN A 498 -6.12 36.67 -23.17
C ASN A 498 -6.45 38.16 -23.15
N ASP A 499 -5.55 38.96 -23.70
CA ASP A 499 -5.93 40.19 -24.39
C ASP A 499 -4.91 40.44 -25.52
N GLY A 500 -5.44 40.45 -26.75
CA GLY A 500 -4.87 41.16 -27.90
C GLY A 500 -3.63 40.58 -28.59
N MET A 501 -3.78 39.55 -29.43
CA MET A 501 -3.09 39.51 -30.73
C MET A 501 -3.81 38.56 -31.71
N LYS A 502 -4.05 39.05 -32.94
CA LYS A 502 -4.68 38.33 -34.06
C LYS A 502 -3.84 37.12 -34.54
N PRO A 503 -4.45 36.14 -35.24
CA PRO A 503 -3.85 34.83 -35.47
C PRO A 503 -2.88 34.84 -36.66
N ALA A 504 -1.80 34.05 -36.56
CA ALA A 504 -1.03 33.62 -37.71
C ALA A 504 -0.61 32.15 -37.54
N ASN A 505 -1.11 31.33 -38.47
CA ASN A 505 -0.63 30.02 -38.91
C ASN A 505 -0.68 28.84 -37.92
N GLY A 506 -1.85 28.18 -37.87
CA GLY A 506 -2.09 26.92 -37.12
C GLY A 506 -2.21 25.65 -37.98
N GLU A 507 -1.94 25.69 -39.30
CA GLU A 507 -2.20 24.54 -40.19
C GLU A 507 -1.04 23.53 -40.31
N THR A 508 0.16 23.83 -39.81
CA THR A 508 1.32 22.93 -39.94
C THR A 508 1.44 21.90 -38.82
N GLY A 509 0.84 22.14 -37.64
CA GLY A 509 0.95 21.22 -36.49
C GLY A 509 0.01 20.02 -36.58
N PHE A 510 -1.23 20.22 -37.07
CA PHE A 510 -2.23 19.16 -37.13
C PHE A 510 -1.91 18.11 -38.20
N THR A 511 -1.42 18.55 -39.36
CA THR A 511 -0.98 17.68 -40.46
C THR A 511 0.25 16.84 -40.08
N GLN A 512 1.16 17.40 -39.27
CA GLN A 512 2.32 16.67 -38.76
C GLN A 512 1.94 15.60 -37.74
N ILE A 513 0.96 15.88 -36.87
CA ILE A 513 0.42 14.92 -35.90
C ILE A 513 -0.36 13.81 -36.61
N GLU A 514 -1.13 14.13 -37.65
CA GLU A 514 -1.90 13.15 -38.43
C GLU A 514 -0.99 12.21 -39.24
N ASN A 515 0.11 12.74 -39.79
CA ASN A 515 1.13 11.95 -40.47
C ASN A 515 1.88 11.01 -39.51
N GLU A 516 2.24 11.48 -38.31
CA GLU A 516 2.86 10.63 -37.27
C GLU A 516 1.88 9.56 -36.75
N MET A 517 0.60 9.89 -36.61
CA MET A 517 -0.43 8.93 -36.19
C MET A 517 -0.67 7.83 -37.25
N THR A 518 -0.62 8.20 -38.54
CA THR A 518 -0.72 7.25 -39.65
C THR A 518 0.53 6.36 -39.73
N ARG A 519 1.72 6.94 -39.49
CA ARG A 519 3.00 6.21 -39.41
C ARG A 519 3.04 5.25 -38.22
N LEU A 520 2.49 5.64 -37.07
CA LEU A 520 2.37 4.78 -35.88
C LEU A 520 1.45 3.59 -36.14
N LYS A 521 0.32 3.83 -36.82
CA LYS A 521 -0.65 2.79 -37.18
C LYS A 521 -0.04 1.74 -38.12
N SER A 522 0.70 2.18 -39.15
CA SER A 522 1.41 1.28 -40.06
C SER A 522 2.47 0.43 -39.35
N ARG A 523 3.22 0.98 -38.38
CA ARG A 523 4.18 0.20 -37.57
C ARG A 523 3.49 -0.81 -36.65
N CYS A 524 2.34 -0.45 -36.08
CA CYS A 524 1.53 -1.38 -35.28
C CYS A 524 1.03 -2.58 -36.10
N ASP A 525 0.57 -2.34 -37.33
CA ASP A 525 0.10 -3.38 -38.24
C ASP A 525 1.26 -4.30 -38.68
N GLN A 526 2.44 -3.74 -38.97
CA GLN A 526 3.65 -4.52 -39.24
C GLN A 526 4.06 -5.39 -38.04
N LEU A 527 4.00 -4.85 -36.81
CA LEU A 527 4.31 -5.62 -35.59
C LEU A 527 3.29 -6.75 -35.34
N GLN A 528 2.00 -6.52 -35.65
CA GLN A 528 1.01 -7.60 -35.58
C GLN A 528 1.27 -8.69 -36.62
N GLN A 529 1.72 -8.31 -37.83
CA GLN A 529 2.04 -9.27 -38.88
C GLN A 529 3.29 -10.08 -38.54
N THR A 530 4.35 -9.46 -38.01
CA THR A 530 5.54 -10.18 -37.54
C THR A 530 5.22 -11.10 -36.35
N GLN A 531 4.32 -10.68 -35.45
CA GLN A 531 3.87 -11.52 -34.35
C GLN A 531 3.09 -12.76 -34.84
N LYS A 532 2.28 -12.64 -35.91
CA LYS A 532 1.60 -13.78 -36.54
C LYS A 532 2.60 -14.75 -37.18
N VAL A 533 3.59 -14.24 -37.91
CA VAL A 533 4.65 -15.07 -38.53
C VAL A 533 5.48 -15.77 -37.46
N LEU A 534 5.87 -15.06 -36.39
CA LEU A 534 6.64 -15.64 -35.30
C LEU A 534 5.88 -16.76 -34.57
N LYS A 535 4.57 -16.59 -34.34
CA LYS A 535 3.70 -17.65 -33.79
C LYS A 535 3.64 -18.88 -34.69
N LEU A 536 3.59 -18.69 -36.02
CA LEU A 536 3.60 -19.79 -36.98
C LEU A 536 4.93 -20.55 -36.94
N ILE A 537 6.06 -19.83 -36.86
CA ILE A 537 7.40 -20.43 -36.76
C ILE A 537 7.53 -21.24 -35.46
N ILE A 538 7.10 -20.70 -34.32
CA ILE A 538 7.14 -21.41 -33.03
C ILE A 538 6.28 -22.68 -33.08
N LEU A 539 5.09 -22.62 -33.69
CA LEU A 539 4.23 -23.78 -33.88
C LEU A 539 4.93 -24.86 -34.72
N LEU A 540 5.54 -24.48 -35.84
CA LEU A 540 6.31 -25.38 -36.70
C LEU A 540 7.47 -26.06 -35.95
N PHE A 541 8.25 -25.30 -35.18
CA PHE A 541 9.32 -25.84 -34.34
C PHE A 541 8.79 -26.80 -33.26
N SER A 542 7.65 -26.48 -32.63
CA SER A 542 7.05 -27.35 -31.62
C SER A 542 6.60 -28.70 -32.21
N VAL A 543 6.05 -28.69 -33.42
CA VAL A 543 5.65 -29.92 -34.14
C VAL A 543 6.88 -30.73 -34.53
N LEU A 544 7.93 -30.10 -35.05
CA LEU A 544 9.19 -30.76 -35.38
C LEU A 544 9.85 -31.41 -34.15
N MET A 545 9.83 -30.73 -33.00
CA MET A 545 10.32 -31.27 -31.74
C MET A 545 9.55 -32.52 -31.30
N ILE A 546 8.21 -32.50 -31.41
CA ILE A 546 7.37 -33.66 -31.08
C ILE A 546 7.66 -34.83 -32.02
N ILE A 547 7.81 -34.58 -33.33
CA ILE A 547 8.17 -35.61 -34.31
C ILE A 547 9.55 -36.19 -33.99
N SER A 548 10.54 -35.35 -33.68
CA SER A 548 11.88 -35.80 -33.30
C SER A 548 11.86 -36.67 -32.03
N LEU A 549 11.06 -36.30 -31.03
CA LEU A 549 10.87 -37.11 -29.82
C LEU A 549 10.20 -38.45 -30.13
N ALA A 550 9.17 -38.46 -30.97
CA ALA A 550 8.49 -39.68 -31.38
C ALA A 550 9.43 -40.63 -32.14
N ILE A 551 10.27 -40.09 -33.04
CA ILE A 551 11.29 -40.88 -33.75
C ILE A 551 12.31 -41.44 -32.75
N MET A 552 12.80 -40.64 -31.80
CA MET A 552 13.72 -41.13 -30.77
C MET A 552 13.12 -42.28 -29.94
N ILE A 553 11.87 -42.14 -29.50
CA ILE A 553 11.16 -43.19 -28.75
C ILE A 553 11.05 -44.46 -29.59
N PHE A 554 10.62 -44.33 -30.85
CA PHE A 554 10.49 -45.48 -31.75
C PHE A 554 11.83 -46.18 -32.01
N THR A 555 12.91 -45.42 -32.23
CA THR A 555 14.26 -45.98 -32.41
C THR A 555 14.76 -46.67 -31.14
N SER A 556 14.48 -46.10 -29.96
CA SER A 556 14.84 -46.71 -28.68
C SER A 556 14.11 -48.04 -28.45
N ASP A 557 12.86 -48.16 -28.87
CA ASP A 557 12.09 -49.41 -28.74
C ASP A 557 12.59 -50.47 -29.74
N GLN A 558 12.97 -50.07 -30.96
CA GLN A 558 13.59 -50.99 -31.93
C GLN A 558 14.95 -51.53 -31.45
N GLU A 559 15.79 -50.70 -30.82
CA GLU A 559 17.04 -51.14 -30.19
C GLU A 559 16.79 -52.16 -29.07
N LYS A 560 15.79 -51.92 -28.21
CA LYS A 560 15.39 -52.89 -27.16
C LYS A 560 14.87 -54.20 -27.76
N LEU A 561 14.12 -54.16 -28.85
CA LEU A 561 13.63 -55.37 -29.54
C LEU A 561 14.78 -56.16 -30.15
N LYS A 562 15.74 -55.50 -30.79
CA LYS A 562 16.93 -56.15 -31.35
C LYS A 562 17.82 -56.76 -30.27
N SER A 563 18.00 -56.08 -29.12
CA SER A 563 18.78 -56.63 -28.01
C SER A 563 18.12 -57.88 -27.42
N GLN A 564 16.79 -57.87 -27.25
CA GLN A 564 16.03 -59.03 -26.78
C GLN A 564 16.11 -60.22 -27.76
N LEU A 565 15.99 -59.94 -29.07
CA LEU A 565 16.09 -60.97 -30.11
C LEU A 565 17.51 -61.58 -30.17
N SER A 566 18.55 -60.75 -30.03
CA SER A 566 19.95 -61.21 -29.97
C SER A 566 20.21 -62.15 -28.79
N ILE A 567 19.67 -61.83 -27.61
CA ILE A 567 19.76 -62.67 -26.41
C ILE A 567 19.04 -64.01 -26.63
N MET A 568 17.88 -64.00 -27.30
CA MET A 568 17.14 -65.23 -27.64
C MET A 568 17.90 -66.11 -28.64
N THR A 569 18.56 -65.52 -29.65
CA THR A 569 19.36 -66.26 -30.61
C THR A 569 20.65 -66.84 -30.00
N SER A 570 21.31 -66.15 -29.07
CA SER A 570 22.47 -66.72 -28.36
C SER A 570 22.08 -67.86 -27.42
N PHE A 571 20.88 -67.82 -26.83
CA PHE A 571 20.37 -68.90 -25.99
C PHE A 571 20.07 -70.19 -26.78
N ASN A 572 19.58 -70.06 -28.02
CA ASN A 572 19.33 -71.22 -28.89
C ASN A 572 20.59 -71.79 -29.54
N GLY A 573 21.66 -71.01 -29.69
CA GLY A 573 22.97 -71.48 -30.21
C GLY A 573 23.76 -72.35 -29.23
N VAL A 574 23.48 -72.29 -27.93
CA VAL A 574 24.23 -73.04 -26.88
C VAL A 574 23.63 -74.45 -26.62
N LYS A 575 22.45 -74.78 -27.15
CA LYS A 575 21.78 -76.08 -26.94
C LYS A 575 22.04 -77.15 -28.01
N LEU A 576 22.92 -76.91 -28.99
CA LEU A 576 23.28 -77.87 -30.05
C LEU A 576 24.79 -78.09 -30.15
N SER A 577 25.44 -78.46 -29.05
CA SER A 577 26.69 -79.24 -29.14
C SER A 577 26.88 -80.09 -27.89
N ASN A 578 27.13 -81.37 -28.12
CA ASN A 578 27.62 -82.40 -27.19
C ASN A 578 26.56 -83.29 -26.53
N GLY A 579 26.39 -84.45 -27.15
CA GLY A 579 25.69 -85.61 -26.59
C GLY A 579 26.09 -86.89 -27.30
N THR A 580 27.40 -87.15 -27.45
CA THR A 580 27.93 -88.43 -27.93
C THR A 580 27.80 -89.46 -26.81
N ILE A 581 26.83 -90.38 -26.91
CA ILE A 581 26.65 -91.48 -25.97
C ILE A 581 27.35 -92.73 -26.51
N LYS A 582 28.37 -93.22 -25.80
CA LYS A 582 28.89 -94.60 -25.90
C LYS A 582 28.32 -95.44 -24.75
N PRO A 583 27.95 -96.72 -24.96
CA PRO A 583 27.33 -97.56 -23.95
C PRO A 583 28.30 -98.60 -23.35
N SER A 584 28.12 -98.89 -22.06
CA SER A 584 28.49 -100.12 -21.31
C SER A 584 28.72 -99.69 -19.86
N GLY A 585 28.18 -100.27 -18.79
CA GLY A 585 27.53 -101.55 -18.59
C GLY A 585 27.77 -101.93 -17.13
N MET A 586 26.82 -102.67 -16.56
CA MET A 586 26.97 -103.56 -15.39
C MET A 586 27.09 -102.96 -13.98
N HIS A 587 26.02 -103.27 -13.24
CA HIS A 587 26.00 -104.00 -11.96
C HIS A 587 26.21 -103.29 -10.62
N SER A 588 25.10 -103.38 -9.85
CA SER A 588 25.01 -104.01 -8.53
C SER A 588 25.39 -103.20 -7.29
N MET A 589 24.32 -102.79 -6.59
CA MET A 589 24.07 -102.86 -5.14
C MET A 589 25.23 -102.57 -4.17
N ARG A 590 25.10 -101.45 -3.45
CA ARG A 590 24.82 -101.46 -2.00
C ARG A 590 24.10 -100.19 -1.58
#